data_AF-A0A385SGC3-F1
#
_entry.id   AF-A0A385SGC3-F1
#
_cell.length_a   1.000
_cell.length_b   1.000
_cell.length_c   1.000
_cell.angle_alpha   90.00
_cell.angle_beta   90.00
_cell.angle_gamma   90.00
#
_symmetry.space_group_name_H-M   'P 1'
#
loop_
_entity.id
_entity.type
_entity.pdbx_description
1 polymer ?
#
loop_
_entity_poly.entity_id
_entity_poly.type
_entity_poly.pdbx_seq_one_letter_code
_entity_poly.pdbx_strand_id
1 'polypeptide(L)'
;MSTADKQISAAVALVALIHAAILITALVSPGLGAIVYLNLIVSVSLLLYWVQKQIRIQQHVVELREVVALAFETAVAGCSIYALTGTPARWLWVTHVVISGVHFLAVLAFFIFMLTFRIKKLF
;
A
#
# COMPACT_ATOMS: atom_id res chain seq x y z
N MET A 1 -12.04 13.16 -19.35
CA MET A 1 -11.48 11.87 -18.91
C MET A 1 -12.08 10.77 -19.75
N SER A 2 -11.23 9.88 -20.25
CA SER A 2 -11.67 8.66 -20.93
C SER A 2 -12.45 7.75 -19.96
N THR A 3 -13.18 6.76 -20.46
CA THR A 3 -13.85 5.76 -19.62
C THR A 3 -12.85 5.00 -18.74
N ALA A 4 -11.67 4.69 -19.28
CA ALA A 4 -10.60 4.04 -18.54
C ALA A 4 -10.08 4.92 -17.39
N ASP A 5 -9.86 6.22 -17.62
CA ASP A 5 -9.38 7.14 -16.58
C ASP A 5 -10.39 7.23 -15.41
N LYS A 6 -11.69 7.21 -15.73
CA LYS A 6 -12.77 7.20 -14.73
C LYS A 6 -12.76 5.91 -13.91
N GLN A 7 -12.56 4.77 -14.55
CA GLN A 7 -12.47 3.48 -13.87
C GLN A 7 -11.24 3.40 -12.95
N ILE A 8 -10.08 3.87 -13.41
CA ILE A 8 -8.87 3.93 -12.57
C ILE A 8 -9.09 4.84 -11.37
N SER A 9 -9.64 6.04 -11.58
CA SER A 9 -9.91 6.99 -10.49
C SER A 9 -10.92 6.42 -9.49
N ALA A 10 -11.96 5.74 -9.96
CA ALA A 10 -12.92 5.06 -9.10
C ALA A 10 -12.28 3.91 -8.30
N ALA A 11 -11.39 3.12 -8.92
CA ALA A 11 -10.66 2.07 -8.23
C ALA A 11 -9.74 2.63 -7.13
N VAL A 12 -9.00 3.72 -7.42
CA VAL A 12 -8.14 4.38 -6.44
C VAL A 12 -8.97 4.96 -5.29
N ALA A 13 -10.11 5.59 -5.58
CA ALA A 13 -11.04 6.07 -4.56
C ALA A 13 -11.55 4.92 -3.67
N LEU A 14 -11.93 3.79 -4.26
CA LEU A 14 -12.36 2.61 -3.51
C LEU A 14 -11.25 2.08 -2.60
N VAL A 15 -10.01 1.99 -3.10
CA VAL A 15 -8.85 1.56 -2.30
C VAL A 15 -8.60 2.52 -1.14
N ALA A 16 -8.70 3.84 -1.37
CA ALA A 16 -8.57 4.85 -0.32
C ALA A 16 -9.64 4.68 0.76
N LEU A 17 -10.90 4.44 0.37
CA LEU A 17 -12.00 4.20 1.31
C LEU A 17 -11.81 2.92 2.13
N ILE A 18 -11.34 1.83 1.51
CA ILE A 18 -11.04 0.58 2.21
C ILE A 18 -9.92 0.81 3.25
N HIS A 19 -8.85 1.50 2.86
CA HIS A 19 -7.77 1.85 3.79
C HIS A 19 -8.25 2.71 4.94
N ALA A 20 -9.03 3.76 4.66
CA ALA A 20 -9.59 4.62 5.70
C ALA A 20 -10.47 3.83 6.68
N ALA A 21 -11.35 2.97 6.18
CA ALA A 21 -12.24 2.16 7.01
C ALA A 21 -11.46 1.20 7.91
N ILE A 22 -10.45 0.51 7.38
CA ILE A 22 -9.63 -0.44 8.14
C ILE A 22 -8.76 0.31 9.17
N LEU A 23 -8.22 1.47 8.81
CA LEU A 23 -7.44 2.30 9.74
C LEU A 23 -8.30 2.84 10.88
N ILE A 24 -9.50 3.36 10.59
CA ILE A 24 -10.45 3.85 11.60
C ILE A 24 -10.86 2.70 12.53
N THR A 25 -11.21 1.54 11.99
CA THR A 25 -11.60 0.39 12.83
C THR A 25 -10.44 -0.09 13.69
N ALA A 26 -9.20 -0.07 13.21
CA ALA A 26 -8.02 -0.38 13.99
C ALA A 26 -7.75 0.63 15.13
N LEU A 27 -8.04 1.92 14.92
CA LEU A 27 -7.89 2.94 15.96
C LEU A 27 -8.96 2.83 17.05
N VAL A 28 -10.18 2.43 16.70
CA VAL A 28 -11.32 2.36 17.64
C VAL A 28 -11.43 1.01 18.33
N SER A 29 -11.07 -0.09 17.65
CA SER A 29 -11.17 -1.45 18.16
C SER A 29 -9.88 -2.23 17.87
N PRO A 30 -8.84 -2.07 18.72
CA PRO A 30 -7.59 -2.78 18.57
C PRO A 30 -7.79 -4.28 18.81
N GLY A 31 -7.69 -5.08 17.74
CA GLY A 31 -7.96 -6.53 17.79
C GLY A 31 -8.41 -7.12 16.46
N LEU A 32 -8.88 -6.29 15.53
CA LEU A 32 -9.19 -6.75 14.18
C LEU A 32 -7.90 -6.97 13.38
N GLY A 33 -7.55 -8.23 13.11
CA GLY A 33 -6.42 -8.62 12.25
C GLY A 33 -6.52 -8.12 10.80
N ALA A 34 -7.63 -7.49 10.41
CA ALA A 34 -7.86 -6.93 9.09
C ALA A 34 -6.75 -5.95 8.64
N ILE A 35 -6.19 -5.16 9.57
CA ILE A 35 -5.09 -4.24 9.23
C ILE A 35 -3.79 -4.98 8.85
N VAL A 36 -3.54 -6.14 9.47
CA VAL A 36 -2.39 -6.99 9.16
C VAL A 36 -2.54 -7.56 7.76
N TYR A 37 -3.73 -8.08 7.43
CA TYR A 37 -4.05 -8.58 6.09
C TYR A 37 -3.98 -7.48 5.04
N LEU A 38 -4.54 -6.30 5.31
CA LEU A 38 -4.48 -5.18 4.37
C LEU A 38 -3.03 -4.80 4.07
N ASN A 39 -2.22 -4.57 5.10
CA ASN A 39 -0.81 -4.22 4.93
C ASN A 39 -0.05 -5.32 4.16
N LEU A 40 -0.34 -6.60 4.43
CA LEU A 40 0.28 -7.71 3.69
C LEU A 40 -0.10 -7.69 2.21
N ILE A 41 -1.40 -7.56 1.90
CA ILE A 41 -1.91 -7.55 0.53
C ILE A 41 -1.30 -6.38 -0.24
N VAL A 42 -1.26 -5.20 0.36
CA VAL A 42 -0.69 -3.99 -0.25
C VAL A 42 0.81 -4.18 -0.54
N SER A 43 1.59 -4.57 0.46
CA SER A 43 3.04 -4.74 0.29
C SER A 43 3.39 -5.83 -0.72
N VAL A 44 2.70 -6.98 -0.67
CA VAL A 44 2.90 -8.05 -1.67
C VAL A 44 2.50 -7.57 -3.07
N SER A 45 1.39 -6.84 -3.21
CA SER A 45 0.98 -6.30 -4.51
C SER A 45 1.99 -5.32 -5.08
N LEU A 46 2.58 -4.46 -4.25
CA LEU A 46 3.64 -3.52 -4.66
C LEU A 46 4.92 -4.25 -5.09
N LEU A 47 5.34 -5.26 -4.33
CA LEU A 47 6.50 -6.09 -4.67
C LEU A 47 6.29 -6.85 -5.99
N LEU A 48 5.13 -7.48 -6.17
CA LEU A 48 4.78 -8.18 -7.41
C LEU A 48 4.75 -7.23 -8.61
N TYR A 49 4.14 -6.04 -8.44
CA TYR A 49 4.12 -5.01 -9.47
C TYR A 49 5.53 -4.58 -9.86
N TRP A 50 6.41 -4.35 -8.87
CA TRP A 50 7.79 -3.98 -9.14
C TRP A 50 8.54 -5.08 -9.89
N VAL A 51 8.46 -6.34 -9.46
CA VAL A 51 9.09 -7.48 -10.13
C VAL A 51 8.62 -7.59 -11.59
N GLN A 52 7.30 -7.48 -11.83
CA GLN A 52 6.75 -7.49 -13.18
C GLN A 52 7.29 -6.34 -14.04
N LYS A 53 7.45 -5.15 -13.46
CA LYS A 53 8.00 -3.99 -14.16
C LYS A 53 9.47 -4.20 -14.52
N GLN A 54 10.28 -4.73 -13.60
CA GLN A 54 11.69 -5.01 -13.83
C GLN A 54 11.91 -6.04 -14.94
N ILE A 55 11.15 -7.13 -14.96
CA ILE A 55 11.24 -8.16 -16.00
C ILE A 55 10.99 -7.58 -17.40
N ARG A 56 10.19 -6.51 -17.52
CA ARG A 56 9.88 -5.86 -18.80
C ARG A 56 10.95 -4.87 -19.27
N ILE A 57 11.88 -4.44 -18.41
CA ILE A 57 12.89 -3.45 -18.76
C ILE A 57 14.22 -4.18 -18.98
N GLN A 58 14.76 -4.14 -20.20
CA GLN A 58 15.99 -4.87 -20.56
C GLN A 58 17.25 -4.36 -19.85
N GLN A 59 17.30 -3.08 -19.47
CA GLN A 59 18.37 -2.48 -18.67
C GLN A 59 17.75 -1.48 -17.69
N HIS A 60 17.51 -1.91 -16.46
CA HIS A 60 17.05 -1.03 -15.38
C HIS A 60 18.18 -0.78 -14.40
N VAL A 61 18.55 0.49 -14.22
CA VAL A 61 19.48 0.90 -13.17
C VAL A 61 18.66 1.13 -11.92
N VAL A 62 18.77 0.22 -10.95
CA VAL A 62 18.07 0.34 -9.67
C VAL A 62 18.61 1.56 -8.91
N GLU A 63 17.75 2.53 -8.65
CA GLU A 63 18.11 3.72 -7.90
C GLU A 63 17.92 3.52 -6.38
N LEU A 64 18.68 4.26 -5.57
CA LEU A 64 18.62 4.17 -4.10
C LEU A 64 17.19 4.33 -3.55
N ARG A 65 16.39 5.24 -4.10
CA ARG A 65 14.99 5.43 -3.69
C ARG A 65 14.12 4.18 -3.88
N GLU A 66 14.39 3.42 -4.94
CA GLU A 66 13.67 2.18 -5.21
C GLU A 66 14.11 1.09 -4.25
N VAL A 67 15.42 1.00 -3.95
CA VAL A 67 15.94 0.06 -2.95
C VAL A 67 15.29 0.33 -1.58
N VAL A 68 15.20 1.59 -1.17
CA VAL A 68 14.58 1.97 0.10
C VAL A 68 13.10 1.60 0.12
N ALA A 69 12.36 1.89 -0.96
CA ALA A 69 10.94 1.52 -1.06
C ALA A 69 10.74 0.00 -1.01
N LEU A 70 11.56 -0.78 -1.72
CA LEU A 70 11.51 -2.24 -1.71
C LEU A 70 11.86 -2.84 -0.35
N ALA A 71 12.91 -2.34 0.29
CA ALA A 71 13.31 -2.78 1.62
C ALA A 71 12.19 -2.50 2.63
N PHE A 72 11.56 -1.33 2.55
CA PHE A 72 10.40 -0.98 3.36
C PHE A 72 9.24 -1.97 3.13
N GLU A 73 8.79 -2.17 1.88
CA GLU A 73 7.68 -3.08 1.60
C GLU A 73 7.97 -4.54 1.97
N THR A 74 9.21 -4.98 1.81
CA THR A 74 9.66 -6.32 2.25
C THR A 74 9.58 -6.45 3.76
N ALA A 75 10.02 -5.43 4.51
CA ALA A 75 9.92 -5.41 5.96
C ALA A 75 8.46 -5.39 6.43
N VAL A 76 7.58 -4.61 5.77
CA VAL A 76 6.14 -4.62 6.07
C VAL A 76 5.54 -6.00 5.86
N ALA A 77 5.81 -6.64 4.72
CA ALA A 77 5.30 -7.98 4.44
C ALA A 77 5.81 -9.01 5.46
N GLY A 78 7.09 -8.96 5.83
CA GLY A 78 7.68 -9.80 6.87
C GLY A 78 7.02 -9.60 8.24
N CYS A 79 6.82 -8.35 8.65
CA CYS A 79 6.10 -8.00 9.89
C CYS A 79 4.66 -8.54 9.88
N SER A 80 3.95 -8.42 8.76
CA SER A 80 2.60 -8.96 8.63
C SER A 80 2.57 -10.50 8.73
N ILE A 81 3.50 -11.20 8.07
CA ILE A 81 3.60 -12.66 8.15
C ILE A 81 3.92 -13.09 9.59
N TYR A 82 4.82 -12.38 10.26
CA TYR A 82 5.14 -12.64 11.66
C TYR A 82 3.93 -12.42 12.57
N ALA A 83 3.19 -11.34 12.39
CA ALA A 83 1.98 -11.03 13.15
C ALA A 83 0.84 -12.06 12.94
N LEU A 84 0.80 -12.72 11.77
CA LEU A 84 -0.18 -13.78 11.48
C LEU A 84 0.20 -15.15 12.07
N THR A 85 1.49 -15.39 12.34
CA THR A 85 2.00 -16.70 12.78
C THR A 85 2.35 -16.75 14.27
N GLY A 86 2.61 -15.61 14.90
CA GLY A 86 2.96 -15.49 16.31
C GLY A 86 1.85 -14.92 17.20
N THR A 87 2.10 -14.91 18.51
CA THR A 87 1.22 -14.21 19.46
C THR A 87 1.36 -12.69 19.26
N PRO A 88 0.27 -11.93 19.08
CA PRO A 88 0.36 -10.53 18.72
C PRO A 88 0.95 -9.70 19.87
N ALA A 89 2.18 -9.22 19.70
CA ALA A 89 2.78 -8.25 20.60
C ALA A 89 2.19 -6.85 20.36
N ARG A 90 1.94 -6.09 21.43
CA ARG A 90 1.31 -4.76 21.34
C ARG A 90 2.06 -3.77 20.43
N TRP A 91 3.39 -3.88 20.35
CA TRP A 91 4.20 -3.01 19.49
C TRP A 91 4.02 -3.32 17.99
N LEU A 92 3.75 -4.58 17.61
CA LEU A 92 3.44 -4.94 16.22
C LEU A 92 2.14 -4.31 15.76
N TRP A 93 1.15 -4.25 16.65
CA TRP A 93 -0.11 -3.57 16.37
C TRP A 93 0.09 -2.09 16.03
N VAL A 94 0.83 -1.36 16.87
CA VAL A 94 1.16 0.05 16.64
C VAL A 94 1.89 0.21 15.29
N THR A 95 2.83 -0.69 15.00
CA THR A 95 3.59 -0.69 13.75
C THR A 95 2.65 -0.83 12.54
N HIS A 96 1.68 -1.75 12.57
CA HIS A 96 0.70 -1.90 11.50
C HIS A 96 -0.24 -0.71 11.34
N VAL A 97 -0.63 -0.05 12.44
CA VAL A 97 -1.42 1.18 12.38
C VAL A 97 -0.64 2.30 11.69
N VAL A 98 0.63 2.50 12.06
CA VAL A 98 1.50 3.51 11.46
C VAL A 98 1.72 3.23 9.98
N ILE A 99 2.08 1.99 9.62
CA ILE A 99 2.30 1.60 8.22
C ILE A 99 1.04 1.81 7.39
N SER A 100 -0.11 1.36 7.89
CA SER A 100 -1.38 1.52 7.18
C SER A 100 -1.74 2.99 6.99
N GLY A 101 -1.43 3.85 7.97
CA GLY A 101 -1.53 5.30 7.84
C GLY A 101 -0.63 5.87 6.74
N VAL A 102 0.63 5.42 6.65
CA VAL A 102 1.55 5.85 5.59
C VAL A 102 1.05 5.41 4.20
N HIS A 103 0.62 4.15 4.05
CA HIS A 103 0.03 3.66 2.80
C HIS A 103 -1.23 4.45 2.42
N PHE A 104 -2.11 4.71 3.38
CA PHE A 104 -3.31 5.53 3.16
C PHE A 104 -2.96 6.94 2.67
N LEU A 105 -2.00 7.61 3.32
CA LEU A 105 -1.54 8.94 2.90
C LEU A 105 -0.95 8.93 1.49
N ALA A 106 -0.18 7.90 1.14
CA ALA A 106 0.37 7.74 -0.20
C ALA A 106 -0.74 7.59 -1.26
N VAL A 107 -1.73 6.73 -0.99
CA VAL A 107 -2.90 6.55 -1.88
C VAL A 107 -3.69 7.84 -2.00
N LEU A 108 -3.91 8.56 -0.89
CA LEU A 108 -4.66 9.82 -0.89
C LEU A 108 -3.92 10.92 -1.67
N ALA A 109 -2.62 11.07 -1.46
CA ALA A 109 -1.79 12.01 -2.22
C ALA A 109 -1.83 11.69 -3.71
N PHE A 110 -1.71 10.40 -4.06
CA PHE A 110 -1.81 9.95 -5.44
C PHE A 110 -3.19 10.26 -6.05
N PHE A 111 -4.28 10.02 -5.31
CA PHE A 111 -5.63 10.31 -5.76
C PHE A 111 -5.87 11.81 -5.99
N ILE A 112 -5.43 12.66 -5.06
CA ILE A 112 -5.50 14.12 -5.20
C ILE A 112 -4.73 14.54 -6.45
N PHE A 113 -3.52 14.02 -6.66
CA PHE A 113 -2.71 14.32 -7.83
C PHE A 113 -3.41 13.94 -9.14
N MET A 114 -4.03 12.75 -9.19
CA MET A 114 -4.84 12.34 -10.36
C MET A 114 -5.99 13.31 -10.66
N LEU A 115 -6.72 13.76 -9.63
CA LEU A 115 -7.84 14.69 -9.79
C LEU A 115 -7.38 16.07 -10.24
N THR A 116 -6.33 16.61 -9.60
CA THR A 116 -5.80 17.94 -9.87
C THR A 116 -5.22 18.05 -11.28
N PHE A 117 -4.38 17.09 -11.67
CA PHE A 117 -3.65 17.16 -12.94
C PHE A 117 -4.32 16.41 -14.09
N ARG A 118 -5.51 15.80 -13.85
CA ARG A 118 -6.25 14.98 -14.83
C ARG A 118 -5.36 13.94 -15.51
N ILE A 119 -4.44 13.36 -14.74
CA ILE A 119 -3.41 12.47 -15.27
C ILE A 119 -4.06 11.15 -15.71
N LYS A 120 -3.78 10.76 -16.96
CA LYS A 120 -4.40 9.62 -17.63
C LYS A 120 -3.71 8.27 -17.32
N LYS A 121 -2.48 8.29 -16.78
CA LYS A 121 -1.68 7.10 -16.44
C LYS A 121 -0.67 7.40 -15.31
N LEU A 122 -0.45 6.44 -14.40
CA LEU A 122 0.88 6.31 -13.78
C LEU A 122 1.80 5.89 -14.93
N PHE A 123 2.75 6.77 -15.32
CA PHE A 123 3.67 6.63 -16.45
C PHE A 123 3.08 6.98 -17.83
#